data_AF-A0A953SJR2-F1
#
_entry.id   AF-A0A953SJR2-F1
#
_cell.length_a   1.000
_cell.length_b   1.000
_cell.length_c   1.000
_cell.angle_alpha   90.00
_cell.angle_beta   90.00
_cell.angle_gamma   90.00
#
_symmetry.space_group_name_H-M   'P 1'
#
loop_
_entity.id
_entity.type
_entity.pdbx_description
1 polymer ?
#
loop_
_entity_poly.entity_id
_entity_poly.type
_entity_poly.pdbx_seq_one_letter_code
_entity_poly.pdbx_strand_id
1 'polypeptide(L)'
;AGLSLLTLLFSGWRLAVRIEAWNLEHARPIFYFFGVEGAGFTFAGKPVSITDELDERGAGEVVIIYGGDVLRLPVEIPTEYPLPGLDRHADWLRFHVFAQASGLSYEAFERALDAGEITSRLVAVVRSPHGETAKEGHFDLETEEDWGWGEVRRDRWRFTFHEFLPGGGWRSETLRFPESGKSFYRRQVKADLEGEPPPVRADDELVEGSWQYQAAIPLMNRPPSITHESQALRNAGWTLPIASASVVVLMFSLAFAVAPRRPSGDEPG
;
A
#
# COMPACT_ATOMS: atom_id res chain seq x y z
N ALA A 1 32.21 -18.02 -25.76
CA ALA A 1 32.54 -17.20 -24.57
C ALA A 1 32.43 -15.70 -24.86
N GLY A 2 33.26 -15.11 -25.73
CA GLY A 2 33.23 -13.66 -26.00
C GLY A 2 31.88 -13.11 -26.48
N LEU A 3 31.23 -13.79 -27.45
CA LEU A 3 29.90 -13.40 -27.93
C LEU A 3 28.84 -13.47 -26.82
N SER A 4 28.84 -14.54 -26.02
CA SER A 4 27.90 -14.72 -24.90
C SER A 4 28.07 -13.65 -23.83
N LEU A 5 29.32 -13.27 -23.54
CA LEU A 5 29.63 -12.18 -22.61
C LEU A 5 29.13 -10.82 -23.15
N LEU A 6 29.37 -10.53 -24.42
CA LEU A 6 28.86 -9.31 -25.06
C LEU A 6 27.33 -9.27 -25.06
N THR A 7 26.66 -10.37 -25.37
CA THR A 7 25.20 -10.48 -25.30
C THR A 7 24.69 -10.27 -23.87
N LEU A 8 25.35 -10.87 -22.88
CA LEU A 8 24.98 -10.67 -21.47
C LEU A 8 25.12 -9.20 -21.06
N LEU A 9 26.27 -8.57 -21.33
CA LEU A 9 26.52 -7.17 -21.00
C LEU A 9 25.51 -6.24 -21.68
N PHE A 10 25.24 -6.44 -22.97
CA PHE A 10 24.27 -5.64 -23.70
C PHE A 10 22.84 -5.84 -23.16
N SER A 11 22.43 -7.09 -22.93
CA SER A 11 21.10 -7.41 -22.39
C SER A 11 20.89 -6.87 -20.98
N GLY A 12 21.90 -6.99 -20.12
CA GLY A 12 21.90 -6.45 -18.75
C GLY A 12 21.85 -4.92 -18.74
N TRP A 13 22.65 -4.25 -19.58
CA TRP A 13 22.58 -2.79 -19.73
C TRP A 13 21.21 -2.33 -20.23
N ARG A 14 20.65 -2.98 -21.26
CA ARG A 14 19.31 -2.64 -21.78
C ARG A 14 18.20 -2.87 -20.75
N LEU A 15 18.31 -3.94 -19.96
CA LEU A 15 17.39 -4.21 -18.86
C LEU A 15 17.49 -3.12 -17.78
N ALA A 16 18.71 -2.73 -17.38
CA ALA A 16 18.95 -1.67 -16.40
C ALA A 16 18.36 -0.33 -16.85
N VAL A 17 18.62 0.09 -18.10
CA VAL A 17 18.05 1.32 -18.68
C VAL A 17 16.52 1.29 -18.71
N ARG A 18 15.91 0.14 -19.01
CA ARG A 18 14.44 -0.01 -18.97
C ARG A 18 13.88 0.08 -17.56
N ILE A 19 14.54 -0.55 -16.59
CA ILE A 19 14.12 -0.49 -15.18
C ILE A 19 14.26 0.94 -14.67
N GLU A 20 15.34 1.64 -14.99
CA GLU A 20 15.55 3.04 -14.65
C GLU A 20 14.47 3.94 -15.27
N ALA A 21 14.25 3.83 -16.58
CA ALA A 21 13.19 4.60 -17.26
C ALA A 21 11.81 4.32 -16.65
N TRP A 22 11.50 3.05 -16.36
CA TRP A 22 10.26 2.68 -15.70
C TRP A 22 10.15 3.26 -14.29
N ASN A 23 11.22 3.19 -13.48
CA ASN A 23 11.25 3.75 -12.13
C ASN A 23 11.11 5.28 -12.13
N LEU A 24 11.66 5.97 -13.14
CA LEU A 24 11.53 7.43 -13.30
C LEU A 24 10.10 7.81 -13.72
N GLU A 25 9.51 7.08 -14.66
CA GLU A 25 8.14 7.28 -15.13
C GLU A 25 7.11 6.94 -14.04
N HIS A 26 7.41 5.96 -13.19
CA HIS A 26 6.54 5.45 -12.13
C HIS A 26 7.10 5.74 -10.74
N ALA A 27 7.80 6.88 -10.58
CA ALA A 27 8.38 7.28 -9.31
C ALA A 27 7.28 7.34 -8.24
N ARG A 28 7.34 6.42 -7.27
CA ARG A 28 6.33 6.34 -6.23
C ARG A 28 6.59 7.42 -5.17
N PRO A 29 5.61 8.27 -4.86
CA PRO A 29 5.76 9.19 -3.76
C PRO A 29 5.93 8.39 -2.46
N ILE A 30 6.97 8.73 -1.68
CA ILE A 30 7.15 8.19 -0.33
C ILE A 30 6.52 9.20 0.62
N PHE A 31 5.69 8.72 1.53
CA PHE A 31 5.06 9.55 2.55
C PHE A 31 5.53 9.10 3.93
N TYR A 32 5.80 10.07 4.80
CA TYR A 32 5.98 9.81 6.22
C TYR A 32 4.71 10.20 6.97
N PHE A 33 4.31 9.35 7.90
CA PHE A 33 3.10 9.51 8.71
C PHE A 33 3.48 9.56 10.19
N PHE A 34 2.92 10.53 10.89
CA PHE A 34 2.95 10.63 12.35
C PHE A 34 1.52 10.44 12.86
N GLY A 35 1.34 9.48 13.77
CA GLY A 35 0.08 9.28 14.45
C GLY A 35 -0.18 10.43 15.41
N VAL A 36 -1.41 10.94 15.43
CA VAL A 36 -1.85 11.85 16.49
C VAL A 36 -2.51 11.00 17.58
N GLU A 37 -1.95 11.07 18.79
CA GLU A 37 -2.45 10.30 19.95
C GLU A 37 -3.35 11.15 20.87
N GLY A 38 -3.15 12.47 20.86
CA GLY A 38 -3.85 13.42 21.71
C GLY A 38 -5.21 13.86 21.17
N ALA A 39 -6.16 14.05 22.08
CA ALA A 39 -7.49 14.60 21.79
C ALA A 39 -7.46 16.13 21.50
N GLY A 40 -6.33 16.80 21.69
CA GLY A 40 -6.18 18.24 21.44
C GLY A 40 -4.79 18.57 20.91
N PHE A 41 -4.72 19.28 19.79
CA PHE A 41 -3.47 19.70 19.16
C PHE A 41 -3.69 20.92 18.26
N THR A 42 -2.64 21.41 17.62
CA THR A 42 -2.74 22.52 16.64
C THR A 42 -2.26 22.04 15.28
N PHE A 43 -3.01 22.36 14.23
CA PHE A 43 -2.63 22.09 12.85
C PHE A 43 -2.85 23.34 12.01
N ALA A 44 -1.85 23.72 11.20
CA ALA A 44 -1.89 24.92 10.36
C ALA A 44 -2.32 26.20 11.12
N GLY A 45 -1.87 26.35 12.38
CA GLY A 45 -2.22 27.48 13.25
C GLY A 45 -3.65 27.48 13.78
N LYS A 46 -4.43 26.41 13.54
CA LYS A 46 -5.79 26.25 14.04
C LYS A 46 -5.84 25.16 15.12
N PRO A 47 -6.58 25.39 16.23
CA PRO A 47 -6.78 24.36 17.23
C PRO A 47 -7.63 23.23 16.65
N VAL A 48 -7.25 22.00 16.97
CA VAL A 48 -8.03 20.78 16.73
C VAL A 48 -8.38 20.20 18.09
N SER A 49 -9.66 19.92 18.33
CA SER A 49 -10.12 19.17 19.49
C SER A 49 -11.02 18.02 19.08
N ILE A 50 -10.82 16.87 19.69
CA ILE A 50 -11.55 15.63 19.44
C ILE A 50 -12.23 15.25 20.76
N THR A 51 -13.54 15.10 20.73
CA THR A 51 -14.34 14.77 21.91
C THR A 51 -15.36 13.69 21.60
N ASP A 52 -15.68 12.91 22.60
CA ASP A 52 -16.59 11.77 22.53
C ASP A 52 -17.98 12.19 23.06
N GLU A 53 -19.02 12.04 22.22
CA GLU A 53 -20.44 12.12 22.63
C GLU A 53 -21.02 10.70 22.59
N LEU A 54 -20.72 9.90 23.63
CA LEU A 54 -21.00 8.46 23.68
C LEU A 54 -22.03 8.07 24.76
N ASP A 55 -22.73 6.97 24.53
CA ASP A 55 -23.55 6.27 25.50
C ASP A 55 -22.74 5.29 26.38
N GLU A 56 -23.41 4.60 27.30
CA GLU A 56 -22.78 3.62 28.21
C GLU A 56 -22.14 2.42 27.48
N ARG A 57 -22.55 2.14 26.23
CA ARG A 57 -22.02 1.05 25.41
C ARG A 57 -20.91 1.52 24.47
N GLY A 58 -20.53 2.80 24.54
CA GLY A 58 -19.53 3.40 23.65
C GLY A 58 -20.04 3.68 22.25
N ALA A 59 -21.35 3.61 22.01
CA ALA A 59 -21.96 4.04 20.76
C ALA A 59 -22.27 5.54 20.82
N GLY A 60 -22.25 6.22 19.68
CA GLY A 60 -22.47 7.66 19.62
C GLY A 60 -21.67 8.32 18.51
N GLU A 61 -21.13 9.49 18.77
CA GLU A 61 -20.36 10.26 17.80
C GLU A 61 -19.00 10.71 18.36
N VAL A 62 -18.00 10.70 17.49
CA VAL A 62 -16.74 11.42 17.70
C VAL A 62 -16.90 12.80 17.05
N VAL A 63 -16.80 13.85 17.86
CA VAL A 63 -16.93 15.25 17.44
C VAL A 63 -15.55 15.85 17.32
N ILE A 64 -15.21 16.30 16.11
CA ILE A 64 -13.94 16.92 15.78
C ILE A 64 -14.20 18.39 15.48
N ILE A 65 -13.59 19.28 16.25
CA ILE A 65 -13.62 20.71 16.02
C ILE A 65 -12.28 21.13 15.45
N TYR A 66 -12.27 21.74 14.26
CA TYR A 66 -11.07 22.27 13.61
C TYR A 66 -11.23 23.76 13.36
N GLY A 67 -10.54 24.57 14.17
CA GLY A 67 -10.79 26.00 14.24
C GLY A 67 -12.19 26.28 14.76
N GLY A 68 -13.16 26.49 13.86
CA GLY A 68 -14.58 26.64 14.18
C GLY A 68 -15.50 25.66 13.44
N ASP A 69 -14.94 24.83 12.56
CA ASP A 69 -15.72 23.87 11.78
C ASP A 69 -15.89 22.57 12.59
N VAL A 70 -17.07 21.94 12.52
CA VAL A 70 -17.43 20.77 13.32
C VAL A 70 -17.73 19.57 12.43
N LEU A 71 -16.90 18.54 12.53
CA LEU A 71 -17.09 17.24 11.88
C LEU A 71 -17.59 16.24 12.91
N ARG A 72 -18.76 15.63 12.65
CA ARG A 72 -19.34 14.57 13.47
C ARG A 72 -19.18 13.25 12.75
N LEU A 73 -18.53 12.28 13.41
CA LEU A 73 -18.30 10.95 12.88
C LEU A 73 -19.06 9.94 13.75
N PRO A 74 -19.99 9.15 13.18
CA PRO A 74 -20.63 8.09 13.94
C PRO A 74 -19.57 7.05 14.34
N VAL A 75 -19.67 6.54 15.58
CA VAL A 75 -18.80 5.44 16.02
C VAL A 75 -19.14 4.17 15.24
N GLU A 76 -18.18 3.69 14.47
CA GLU A 76 -18.33 2.46 13.68
C GLU A 76 -18.13 1.20 14.53
N ILE A 77 -17.26 1.27 15.55
CA ILE A 77 -16.96 0.15 16.47
C ILE A 77 -17.09 0.63 17.91
N PRO A 78 -18.26 0.40 18.54
CA PRO A 78 -18.45 0.75 19.95
C PRO A 78 -17.48 -0.04 20.83
N THR A 79 -16.76 0.68 21.70
CA THR A 79 -15.92 0.08 22.74
C THR A 79 -16.46 0.50 24.09
N GLU A 80 -16.99 -0.46 24.85
CA GLU A 80 -17.58 -0.25 26.18
C GLU A 80 -16.56 0.31 27.17
N TYR A 81 -15.32 -0.17 27.10
CA TYR A 81 -14.27 0.22 28.02
C TYR A 81 -13.65 1.58 27.66
N PRO A 82 -13.50 2.50 28.64
CA PRO A 82 -12.79 3.75 28.42
C PRO A 82 -11.29 3.48 28.27
N LEU A 83 -10.81 3.59 27.04
CA LEU A 83 -9.38 3.66 26.73
C LEU A 83 -8.92 5.13 26.69
N PRO A 84 -7.65 5.41 27.03
CA PRO A 84 -7.13 6.76 27.05
C PRO A 84 -7.03 7.37 25.65
N GLY A 85 -7.27 8.68 25.56
CA GLY A 85 -7.08 9.43 24.32
C GLY A 85 -7.90 8.88 23.16
N LEU A 86 -7.24 8.68 22.02
CA LEU A 86 -7.86 8.19 20.79
C LEU A 86 -7.80 6.66 20.66
N ASP A 87 -7.22 5.94 21.63
CA ASP A 87 -7.04 4.49 21.54
C ASP A 87 -8.38 3.74 21.54
N ARG A 88 -9.45 4.32 22.12
CA ARG A 88 -10.81 3.77 22.04
C ARG A 88 -11.27 3.57 20.60
N HIS A 89 -10.80 4.41 19.68
CA HIS A 89 -11.24 4.42 18.29
C HIS A 89 -10.21 3.81 17.33
N ALA A 90 -9.09 3.30 17.85
CA ALA A 90 -7.93 2.85 17.09
C ALA A 90 -8.21 1.81 15.99
N ASP A 91 -9.28 1.03 16.17
CA ASP A 91 -9.70 -0.03 15.24
C ASP A 91 -10.45 0.49 14.00
N TRP A 92 -10.97 1.72 14.05
CA TRP A 92 -11.80 2.27 12.96
C TRP A 92 -11.49 3.72 12.61
N LEU A 93 -10.85 4.49 13.48
CA LEU A 93 -10.48 5.88 13.27
C LEU A 93 -9.00 6.09 13.62
N ARG A 94 -8.25 6.71 12.71
CA ARG A 94 -6.88 7.17 12.95
C ARG A 94 -6.68 8.58 12.43
N PHE A 95 -5.91 9.37 13.15
CA PHE A 95 -5.47 10.68 12.71
C PHE A 95 -3.99 10.63 12.34
N HIS A 96 -3.69 11.20 11.18
CA HIS A 96 -2.33 11.24 10.69
C HIS A 96 -1.94 12.64 10.24
N VAL A 97 -0.81 13.12 10.73
CA VAL A 97 -0.05 14.19 10.09
C VAL A 97 0.93 13.53 9.13
N PHE A 98 0.95 13.96 7.87
CA PHE A 98 1.79 13.34 6.86
C PHE A 98 2.31 14.34 5.84
N ALA A 99 3.41 13.98 5.19
CA ALA A 99 3.97 14.74 4.08
C ALA A 99 4.75 13.84 3.12
N GLN A 100 4.90 14.31 1.88
CA GLN A 100 5.70 13.63 0.87
C GLN A 100 7.18 13.93 1.10
N ALA A 101 8.01 12.88 1.06
CA ALA A 101 9.43 12.95 1.38
C ALA A 101 10.32 12.21 0.36
N SER A 102 9.84 12.06 -0.87
CA SER A 102 10.59 11.37 -1.93
C SER A 102 12.00 11.93 -2.08
N GLY A 103 13.00 11.08 -1.86
CA GLY A 103 14.42 11.43 -2.02
C GLY A 103 15.09 12.04 -0.79
N LEU A 104 14.39 12.16 0.35
CA LEU A 104 14.96 12.63 1.61
C LEU A 104 15.21 11.47 2.57
N SER A 105 16.30 11.55 3.35
CA SER A 105 16.44 10.74 4.56
C SER A 105 15.45 11.25 5.62
N TYR A 106 15.14 10.41 6.61
CA TYR A 106 14.25 10.78 7.70
C TYR A 106 14.71 12.04 8.46
N GLU A 107 16.00 12.14 8.80
CA GLU A 107 16.57 13.34 9.45
C GLU A 107 16.53 14.60 8.57
N ALA A 108 16.62 14.46 7.25
CA ALA A 108 16.47 15.59 6.33
C ALA A 108 15.00 16.02 6.23
N PHE A 109 14.09 15.06 6.25
CA PHE A 109 12.66 15.30 6.25
C PHE A 109 12.18 16.02 7.51
N GLU A 110 12.60 15.60 8.71
CA GLU A 110 12.25 16.30 9.96
C GLU A 110 12.73 17.75 9.95
N ARG A 111 13.99 18.00 9.54
CA ARG A 111 14.51 19.37 9.43
C ARG A 111 13.73 20.23 8.42
N ALA A 112 13.37 19.66 7.27
CA ALA A 112 12.60 20.37 6.26
C ALA A 112 11.15 20.64 6.70
N LEU A 113 10.57 19.75 7.51
CA LEU A 113 9.28 19.95 8.16
C LEU A 113 9.34 21.09 9.18
N ASP A 114 10.33 21.09 10.07
CA ASP A 114 10.53 22.13 11.10
C ASP A 114 10.84 23.50 10.49
N ALA A 115 11.59 23.53 9.39
CA ALA A 115 11.88 24.74 8.62
C ALA A 115 10.67 25.27 7.82
N GLY A 116 9.58 24.49 7.72
CA GLY A 116 8.40 24.82 6.92
C GLY A 116 8.63 24.73 5.41
N GLU A 117 9.69 24.04 4.97
CA GLU A 117 9.97 23.78 3.55
C GLU A 117 9.02 22.73 2.96
N ILE A 118 8.53 21.82 3.81
CA ILE A 118 7.56 20.79 3.45
C ILE A 118 6.23 21.06 4.12
N THR A 119 5.17 21.20 3.33
CA THR A 119 3.82 21.38 3.83
C THR A 119 3.26 20.05 4.35
N SER A 120 3.06 19.96 5.67
CA SER A 120 2.31 18.86 6.29
C SER A 120 0.82 18.91 5.95
N ARG A 121 0.21 17.74 5.86
CA ARG A 121 -1.23 17.52 5.69
C ARG A 121 -1.76 16.78 6.92
N LEU A 122 -3.02 17.02 7.29
CA LEU A 122 -3.70 16.30 8.36
C LEU A 122 -4.90 15.55 7.77
N VAL A 123 -5.04 14.28 8.11
CA VAL A 123 -6.18 13.46 7.70
C VAL A 123 -6.72 12.65 8.86
N ALA A 124 -8.04 12.60 9.00
CA ALA A 124 -8.73 11.56 9.75
C ALA A 124 -9.16 10.46 8.79
N VAL A 125 -8.73 9.24 9.06
CA VAL A 125 -9.06 8.05 8.26
C VAL A 125 -10.05 7.21 9.03
N VAL A 126 -11.20 6.97 8.42
CA VAL A 126 -12.31 6.19 8.97
C VAL A 126 -12.45 4.91 8.17
N ARG A 127 -12.33 3.75 8.82
CA ARG A 127 -12.66 2.45 8.24
C ARG A 127 -14.12 2.14 8.53
N SER A 128 -14.97 2.24 7.51
CA SER A 128 -16.38 1.86 7.62
C SER A 128 -16.53 0.37 7.26
N PRO A 129 -17.06 -0.46 8.17
CA PRO A 129 -17.37 -1.84 7.86
C PRO A 129 -18.50 -1.96 6.83
N HIS A 130 -18.56 -3.09 6.13
CA HIS A 130 -19.66 -3.38 5.22
C HIS A 130 -20.72 -4.26 5.87
N GLY A 131 -21.93 -3.73 6.06
CA GLY A 131 -23.10 -4.49 6.50
C GLY A 131 -23.53 -4.24 7.96
N GLU A 132 -24.77 -4.62 8.28
CA GLU A 132 -25.37 -4.39 9.61
C GLU A 132 -24.74 -5.24 10.73
N THR A 133 -24.24 -6.44 10.40
CA THR A 133 -23.61 -7.37 11.35
C THR A 133 -22.28 -6.87 11.91
N ALA A 134 -21.62 -5.95 11.22
CA ALA A 134 -20.35 -5.41 11.68
C ALA A 134 -20.48 -4.47 12.90
N LYS A 135 -21.69 -3.94 13.17
CA LYS A 135 -21.99 -3.14 14.37
C LYS A 135 -21.89 -3.95 15.67
N GLU A 136 -21.84 -5.28 15.57
CA GLU A 136 -21.65 -6.18 16.71
C GLU A 136 -20.17 -6.47 17.01
N GLY A 137 -19.23 -5.72 16.40
CA GLY A 137 -17.78 -5.92 16.60
C GLY A 137 -17.19 -7.09 15.82
N HIS A 138 -18.01 -7.81 15.05
CA HIS A 138 -17.59 -8.90 14.16
C HIS A 138 -17.23 -8.34 12.78
N PHE A 139 -15.97 -7.96 12.56
CA PHE A 139 -15.49 -7.48 11.26
C PHE A 139 -15.34 -8.62 10.25
N ASP A 140 -16.25 -8.67 9.27
CA ASP A 140 -16.12 -9.51 8.06
C ASP A 140 -15.80 -10.99 8.33
N LEU A 141 -16.06 -11.47 9.54
CA LEU A 141 -15.96 -12.88 9.90
C LEU A 141 -17.35 -13.48 9.64
N GLU A 142 -17.56 -14.01 8.44
CA GLU A 142 -18.65 -14.97 8.24
C GLU A 142 -18.27 -16.24 9.02
N THR A 143 -18.80 -16.38 10.24
CA THR A 143 -18.84 -17.67 10.92
C THR A 143 -20.05 -18.43 10.41
N GLU A 144 -19.96 -18.98 9.19
CA GLU A 144 -20.74 -20.19 8.92
C GLU A 144 -20.24 -21.25 9.90
N GLU A 145 -21.17 -21.92 10.60
CA GLU A 145 -20.92 -22.84 11.71
C GLU A 145 -19.92 -23.99 11.41
N ASP A 146 -19.51 -24.18 10.15
CA ASP A 146 -18.73 -25.33 9.71
C ASP A 146 -17.37 -25.06 9.04
N TRP A 147 -16.83 -23.83 9.03
CA TRP A 147 -15.44 -23.64 8.60
C TRP A 147 -14.63 -22.67 9.47
N GLY A 148 -13.77 -23.26 10.32
CA GLY A 148 -12.74 -22.53 11.06
C GLY A 148 -11.83 -21.74 10.13
N TRP A 149 -11.34 -20.60 10.62
CA TRP A 149 -10.59 -19.55 9.91
C TRP A 149 -11.46 -18.57 9.12
N GLY A 150 -12.28 -17.76 9.81
CA GLY A 150 -13.03 -16.67 9.19
C GLY A 150 -12.15 -15.84 8.24
N GLU A 151 -12.52 -15.85 6.97
CA GLU A 151 -11.77 -15.19 5.91
C GLU A 151 -12.09 -13.70 5.93
N VAL A 152 -11.08 -12.87 6.16
CA VAL A 152 -11.26 -11.40 6.16
C VAL A 152 -11.56 -10.95 4.73
N ARG A 153 -12.80 -10.55 4.46
CA ARG A 153 -13.24 -9.99 3.18
C ARG A 153 -12.78 -8.55 2.99
N ARG A 154 -11.47 -8.37 2.77
CA ARG A 154 -10.83 -7.06 2.59
C ARG A 154 -11.41 -6.28 1.41
N ASP A 155 -11.90 -6.95 0.38
CA ASP A 155 -12.54 -6.35 -0.79
C ASP A 155 -13.80 -5.55 -0.45
N ARG A 156 -14.38 -5.78 0.74
CA ARG A 156 -15.53 -5.02 1.25
C ARG A 156 -15.15 -3.79 2.06
N TRP A 157 -13.88 -3.64 2.43
CA TRP A 157 -13.44 -2.54 3.28
C TRP A 157 -13.53 -1.21 2.54
N ARG A 158 -14.12 -0.22 3.20
CA ARG A 158 -14.20 1.15 2.72
C ARG A 158 -13.51 2.07 3.72
N PHE A 159 -12.79 3.04 3.19
CA PHE A 159 -12.05 4.03 3.95
C PHE A 159 -12.52 5.42 3.53
N THR A 160 -12.96 6.20 4.49
CA THR A 160 -13.28 7.62 4.29
C THR A 160 -12.14 8.47 4.83
N PHE A 161 -11.62 9.35 4.00
CA PHE A 161 -10.51 10.25 4.30
C PHE A 161 -11.06 11.66 4.46
N HIS A 162 -11.02 12.20 5.67
CA HIS A 162 -11.32 13.60 5.95
C HIS A 162 -10.02 14.38 6.04
N GLU A 163 -9.60 14.96 4.91
CA GLU A 163 -8.39 15.78 4.83
C GLU A 163 -8.68 17.22 5.28
N PHE A 164 -8.04 17.65 6.36
CA PHE A 164 -8.20 18.99 6.93
C PHE A 164 -7.38 20.00 6.13
N LEU A 165 -8.03 21.04 5.64
CA LEU A 165 -7.39 22.03 4.77
C LEU A 165 -6.77 23.15 5.61
N PRO A 166 -5.60 23.72 5.24
CA PRO A 166 -4.99 24.82 5.99
C PRO A 166 -5.91 26.05 6.15
N GLY A 167 -6.81 26.29 5.19
CA GLY A 167 -7.79 27.38 5.24
C GLY A 167 -8.92 27.19 6.27
N GLY A 168 -9.15 25.97 6.74
CA GLY A 168 -10.35 25.56 7.49
C GLY A 168 -11.14 24.50 6.75
N GLY A 169 -12.07 23.85 7.44
CA GLY A 169 -12.86 22.75 6.93
C GLY A 169 -12.04 21.51 6.54
N TRP A 170 -12.70 20.61 5.81
CA TRP A 170 -12.11 19.36 5.33
C TRP A 170 -12.69 18.97 3.97
N ARG A 171 -11.95 18.14 3.25
CA ARG A 171 -12.42 17.40 2.08
C ARG A 171 -12.59 15.94 2.46
N SER A 172 -13.72 15.36 2.07
CA SER A 172 -14.01 13.94 2.27
C SER A 172 -13.90 13.17 0.97
N GLU A 173 -13.27 12.01 1.00
CA GLU A 173 -13.21 11.04 -0.10
C GLU A 173 -13.39 9.64 0.46
N THR A 174 -14.24 8.81 -0.14
CA THR A 174 -14.43 7.41 0.28
C THR A 174 -13.93 6.48 -0.80
N LEU A 175 -13.00 5.61 -0.46
CA LEU A 175 -12.39 4.63 -1.37
C LEU A 175 -12.53 3.22 -0.80
N ARG A 176 -12.70 2.24 -1.67
CA ARG A 176 -12.67 0.82 -1.31
C ARG A 176 -11.25 0.29 -1.34
N PHE A 177 -10.99 -0.73 -0.55
CA PHE A 177 -9.74 -1.45 -0.62
C PHE A 177 -9.62 -2.18 -1.98
N PRO A 178 -8.43 -2.22 -2.60
CA PRO A 178 -8.33 -2.71 -3.97
C PRO A 178 -8.47 -4.22 -4.02
N GLU A 179 -9.06 -4.73 -5.10
CA GLU A 179 -9.07 -6.16 -5.39
C GLU A 179 -7.62 -6.68 -5.43
N SER A 180 -7.37 -7.85 -4.83
CA SER A 180 -6.04 -8.46 -4.88
C SER A 180 -5.59 -8.69 -6.33
N GLY A 181 -4.29 -8.50 -6.60
CA GLY A 181 -3.84 -8.58 -7.98
C GLY A 181 -3.95 -9.97 -8.62
N LYS A 182 -3.91 -11.03 -7.81
CA LYS A 182 -4.21 -12.39 -8.27
C LYS A 182 -5.66 -12.53 -8.72
N SER A 183 -6.60 -11.91 -8.00
CA SER A 183 -8.01 -11.96 -8.34
C SER A 183 -8.31 -11.15 -9.60
N PHE A 184 -7.77 -9.93 -9.69
CA PHE A 184 -7.89 -9.10 -10.88
C PHE A 184 -7.30 -9.78 -12.13
N TYR A 185 -6.10 -10.36 -12.04
CA TYR A 185 -5.50 -11.13 -13.13
C TYR A 185 -6.36 -12.32 -13.57
N ARG A 186 -6.97 -13.07 -12.64
CA ARG A 186 -7.90 -14.16 -12.99
C ARG A 186 -9.09 -13.67 -13.80
N ARG A 187 -9.64 -12.49 -13.45
CA ARG A 187 -10.73 -11.88 -14.23
C ARG A 187 -10.26 -11.48 -15.63
N GLN A 188 -9.05 -10.94 -15.76
CA GLN A 188 -8.48 -10.62 -17.08
C GLN A 188 -8.32 -11.85 -17.96
N VAL A 189 -7.74 -12.93 -17.42
CA VAL A 189 -7.60 -14.20 -18.15
C VAL A 189 -8.97 -14.78 -18.53
N LYS A 190 -9.95 -14.71 -17.63
CA LYS A 190 -11.31 -15.18 -17.91
C LYS A 190 -11.95 -14.38 -19.04
N ALA A 191 -11.88 -13.05 -18.99
CA ALA A 191 -12.42 -12.19 -20.04
C ALA A 191 -11.76 -12.45 -21.40
N ASP A 192 -10.43 -12.64 -21.43
CA ASP A 192 -9.69 -12.99 -22.65
C ASP A 192 -10.16 -14.34 -23.24
N LEU A 193 -10.36 -15.35 -22.40
CA LEU A 193 -10.89 -16.65 -22.81
C LEU A 193 -12.34 -16.59 -23.33
N GLU A 194 -13.14 -15.68 -22.77
CA GLU A 194 -14.56 -15.49 -23.13
C GLU A 194 -14.75 -14.49 -24.29
N GLY A 195 -13.68 -13.83 -24.75
CA GLY A 195 -13.73 -12.79 -25.79
C GLY A 195 -14.40 -11.50 -25.32
N GLU A 196 -14.45 -11.28 -24.00
CA GLU A 196 -15.00 -10.09 -23.37
C GLU A 196 -13.97 -8.96 -23.27
N PRO A 197 -14.39 -7.69 -23.19
CA PRO A 197 -13.46 -6.60 -22.94
C PRO A 197 -12.72 -6.80 -21.62
N PRO A 198 -11.42 -6.45 -21.55
CA PRO A 198 -10.64 -6.66 -20.34
C PRO A 198 -11.25 -5.86 -19.18
N PRO A 199 -11.39 -6.47 -17.99
CA PRO A 199 -11.92 -5.78 -16.82
C PRO A 199 -10.98 -4.63 -16.43
N VAL A 200 -11.58 -3.51 -16.06
CA VAL A 200 -10.88 -2.34 -15.52
C VAL A 200 -11.09 -2.30 -14.01
N ARG A 201 -10.08 -1.84 -13.26
CA ARG A 201 -10.23 -1.55 -11.84
C ARG A 201 -11.23 -0.40 -11.67
N ALA A 202 -12.00 -0.40 -10.59
CA ALA A 202 -12.91 0.71 -10.39
C ALA A 202 -12.15 1.94 -9.91
N ASP A 203 -12.68 3.11 -10.27
CA ASP A 203 -12.10 4.40 -9.94
C ASP A 203 -12.17 4.71 -8.43
N ASP A 204 -13.02 3.99 -7.69
CA ASP A 204 -13.16 4.11 -6.24
C ASP A 204 -12.19 3.21 -5.45
N GLU A 205 -11.23 2.52 -6.10
CA GLU A 205 -10.22 1.71 -5.42
C GLU A 205 -9.04 2.54 -4.91
N LEU A 206 -8.57 2.22 -3.69
CA LEU A 206 -7.30 2.72 -3.19
C LEU A 206 -6.16 2.28 -4.11
N VAL A 207 -5.40 3.25 -4.60
CA VAL A 207 -4.25 3.01 -5.47
C VAL A 207 -3.01 2.71 -4.64
N GLU A 208 -2.38 1.56 -4.85
CA GLU A 208 -1.14 1.19 -4.16
C GLU A 208 -0.05 2.26 -4.39
N GLY A 209 0.60 2.68 -3.30
CA GLY A 209 1.62 3.75 -3.33
C GLY A 209 1.06 5.16 -3.20
N SER A 210 -0.27 5.36 -3.24
CA SER A 210 -0.90 6.61 -2.81
C SER A 210 -0.76 6.83 -1.30
N TRP A 211 -0.91 8.08 -0.85
CA TRP A 211 -0.95 8.38 0.59
C TRP A 211 -2.21 7.79 1.23
N GLN A 212 -3.35 7.77 0.53
CA GLN A 212 -4.59 7.16 1.03
C GLN A 212 -4.39 5.67 1.33
N TYR A 213 -3.72 4.94 0.43
CA TYR A 213 -3.42 3.53 0.63
C TYR A 213 -2.56 3.35 1.88
N GLN A 214 -1.47 4.12 2.04
CA GLN A 214 -0.58 4.01 3.20
C GLN A 214 -1.28 4.38 4.52
N ALA A 215 -2.14 5.40 4.51
CA ALA A 215 -2.90 5.85 5.67
C ALA A 215 -4.00 4.86 6.10
N ALA A 216 -4.49 4.01 5.18
CA ALA A 216 -5.46 2.97 5.49
C ALA A 216 -4.84 1.72 6.16
N ILE A 217 -3.56 1.42 5.91
CA ILE A 217 -2.89 0.21 6.41
C ILE A 217 -2.94 0.07 7.95
N PRO A 218 -2.70 1.11 8.77
CA PRO A 218 -2.73 1.00 10.22
C PRO A 218 -4.11 0.62 10.80
N LEU A 219 -5.18 0.86 10.03
CA LEU A 219 -6.55 0.46 10.38
C LEU A 219 -6.86 -0.99 10.01
N MET A 220 -5.88 -1.76 9.52
CA MET A 220 -6.08 -3.14 9.10
C MET A 220 -5.53 -4.11 10.15
N ASN A 221 -6.36 -5.06 10.60
CA ASN A 221 -5.92 -6.09 11.57
C ASN A 221 -4.80 -6.97 11.01
N ARG A 222 -4.78 -7.14 9.68
CA ARG A 222 -3.71 -7.84 8.95
C ARG A 222 -3.39 -7.03 7.70
N PRO A 223 -2.20 -6.41 7.60
CA PRO A 223 -1.82 -5.70 6.39
C PRO A 223 -1.79 -6.65 5.19
N PRO A 224 -2.07 -6.15 3.98
CA PRO A 224 -1.96 -6.92 2.75
C PRO A 224 -0.49 -7.31 2.50
N SER A 225 -0.28 -8.42 1.81
CA SER A 225 1.02 -8.65 1.17
C SER A 225 1.21 -7.60 0.07
N ILE A 226 2.43 -7.08 -0.07
CA ILE A 226 2.80 -6.15 -1.14
C ILE A 226 2.39 -6.76 -2.48
N THR A 227 1.57 -6.04 -3.26
CA THR A 227 1.12 -6.51 -4.56
C THR A 227 2.22 -6.29 -5.59
N HIS A 228 2.60 -7.36 -6.29
CA HIS A 228 3.64 -7.31 -7.33
C HIS A 228 3.12 -6.83 -8.70
N GLU A 229 1.98 -6.15 -8.74
CA GLU A 229 1.33 -5.78 -10.00
C GLU A 229 2.12 -4.74 -10.78
N SER A 230 2.62 -3.73 -10.08
CA SER A 230 3.37 -2.60 -10.61
C SER A 230 4.87 -2.79 -10.40
N GLN A 231 5.42 -3.97 -10.71
CA GLN A 231 6.86 -4.21 -10.60
C GLN A 231 7.59 -3.98 -11.93
N ALA A 232 8.74 -3.32 -11.86
CA ALA A 232 9.65 -3.14 -12.99
C ALA A 232 9.97 -4.46 -13.73
N LEU A 233 10.03 -5.58 -12.99
CA LEU A 233 10.29 -6.92 -13.55
C LEU A 233 9.17 -7.42 -14.47
N ARG A 234 7.90 -7.07 -14.22
CA ARG A 234 6.80 -7.38 -15.14
C ARG A 234 6.94 -6.59 -16.45
N ASN A 235 7.44 -5.36 -16.37
CA ASN A 235 7.70 -4.50 -17.53
C ASN A 235 9.02 -4.80 -18.26
N ALA A 236 9.88 -5.66 -17.72
CA ALA A 236 11.06 -6.12 -18.43
C ALA A 236 10.71 -6.83 -19.75
N GLY A 237 9.55 -7.51 -19.81
CA GLY A 237 9.11 -8.24 -21.00
C GLY A 237 10.15 -9.27 -21.43
N TRP A 238 10.50 -9.31 -22.73
CA TRP A 238 11.44 -10.29 -23.29
C TRP A 238 12.89 -10.16 -22.78
N THR A 239 13.29 -8.99 -22.25
CA THR A 239 14.69 -8.78 -21.84
C THR A 239 15.07 -9.64 -20.64
N LEU A 240 14.12 -9.97 -19.77
CA LEU A 240 14.36 -10.83 -18.62
C LEU A 240 14.67 -12.29 -19.06
N PRO A 241 13.85 -12.97 -19.89
CA PRO A 241 14.21 -14.27 -20.46
C PRO A 241 15.56 -14.28 -21.20
N ILE A 242 15.85 -13.25 -22.01
CA ILE A 242 17.11 -13.21 -22.78
C ILE A 242 18.32 -13.01 -21.86
N ALA A 243 18.23 -12.15 -20.85
CA ALA A 243 19.27 -11.99 -19.85
C ALA A 243 19.52 -13.31 -19.10
N SER A 244 18.46 -13.97 -18.62
CA SER A 244 18.55 -15.27 -17.94
C SER A 244 19.16 -16.36 -18.81
N ALA A 245 18.72 -16.50 -20.07
CA ALA A 245 19.28 -17.46 -21.01
C ALA A 245 20.77 -17.20 -21.28
N SER A 246 21.17 -15.92 -21.38
CA SER A 246 22.56 -15.52 -21.60
C SER A 246 23.47 -15.90 -20.42
N VAL A 247 22.99 -15.75 -19.18
CA VAL A 247 23.71 -16.21 -17.97
C VAL A 247 23.92 -17.72 -18.03
N VAL A 248 22.89 -18.50 -18.36
CA VAL A 248 23.00 -19.96 -18.47
C VAL A 248 24.01 -20.37 -19.54
N VAL A 249 23.96 -19.77 -20.74
CA VAL A 249 24.92 -20.04 -21.83
C VAL A 249 26.35 -19.69 -21.42
N LEU A 250 26.54 -18.59 -20.68
CA LEU A 250 27.85 -18.19 -20.16
C LEU A 250 28.36 -19.21 -19.14
N MET A 251 27.52 -19.66 -18.21
CA MET A 251 27.88 -20.69 -17.22
C MET A 251 28.31 -21.99 -17.89
N PHE A 252 27.57 -22.47 -18.89
CA PHE A 252 27.97 -23.65 -19.66
C PHE A 252 29.29 -23.43 -20.40
N SER A 253 29.45 -22.28 -21.05
CA SER A 253 30.70 -21.95 -21.76
C SER A 253 31.92 -21.95 -20.84
N LEU A 254 31.77 -21.43 -19.61
CA LEU A 254 32.82 -21.42 -18.60
C LEU A 254 33.11 -22.84 -18.09
N ALA A 255 32.09 -23.65 -17.83
CA ALA A 255 32.26 -25.03 -17.40
C ALA A 255 33.06 -25.85 -18.43
N PHE A 256 32.76 -25.70 -19.72
CA PHE A 256 33.52 -26.36 -20.80
C PHE A 256 34.92 -25.78 -20.99
N ALA A 257 35.13 -24.48 -20.75
CA ALA A 257 36.45 -23.86 -20.86
C ALA A 257 37.42 -24.32 -19.75
N VAL A 258 36.89 -24.62 -18.55
CA VAL A 258 37.66 -25.08 -17.39
C VAL A 258 37.73 -26.62 -17.32
N ALA A 259 36.90 -27.33 -18.11
CA ALA A 259 36.90 -28.79 -18.12
C ALA A 259 38.28 -29.36 -18.52
N PRO A 260 38.85 -30.29 -17.73
CA PRO A 260 40.14 -30.89 -18.07
C PRO A 260 40.06 -31.65 -19.39
N ARG A 261 41.11 -31.50 -20.23
CA ARG A 261 41.22 -32.25 -21.48
C ARG A 261 41.22 -33.75 -21.17
N ARG A 262 40.40 -34.53 -21.89
CA ARG A 262 40.47 -35.99 -21.77
C ARG A 262 41.91 -36.43 -22.06
N PRO A 263 42.51 -37.29 -21.22
CA PRO A 263 43.80 -37.88 -21.55
C PRO A 263 43.68 -38.53 -22.92
N SER A 264 44.55 -38.14 -23.83
CA SER A 264 44.74 -38.85 -25.10
C SER A 264 45.08 -40.27 -24.69
N GLY A 265 44.23 -41.23 -25.03
CA GLY A 265 44.59 -42.63 -24.86
C GLY A 265 45.76 -42.88 -25.81
N ASP A 266 46.98 -42.84 -25.29
CA ASP A 266 48.10 -43.52 -25.93
C ASP A 266 47.70 -45.00 -25.95
N GLU A 267 47.36 -45.51 -27.13
CA GLU A 267 47.21 -46.96 -27.33
C GLU A 267 48.56 -47.61 -26.99
N PRO A 268 48.62 -48.52 -26.01
CA PRO A 268 49.81 -49.34 -25.83
C PRO A 268 49.87 -50.32 -27.03
N GLY A 269 50.88 -50.12 -27.87
CA GLY A 269 51.25 -51.05 -28.95
C GLY A 269 51.78 -52.37 -28.44
#